data_AF-A0A963U0Z7-F1
#
_entry.id   AF-A0A963U0Z7-F1
#
_cell.length_a   1.000
_cell.length_b   1.000
_cell.length_c   1.000
_cell.angle_alpha   90.00
_cell.angle_beta   90.00
_cell.angle_gamma   90.00
#
_symmetry.space_group_name_H-M   'P 1'
#
loop_
_entity.id
_entity.type
_entity.pdbx_description
1 polymer ?
#
loop_
_entity_poly.entity_id
_entity_poly.type
_entity_poly.pdbx_seq_one_letter_code
_entity_poly.pdbx_strand_id
1 'polypeptide(L)'
;HAALRGDLPDPSHGVPLTIRSDLIRYALPQVIFTDCPGRHEQIQMRVTRPVHGILSLHQGPMVIASHRIDALPERRITMPLPKNLLPDPLILTLEETA
;
A
#
# COMPACT_ATOMS: atom_id res chain seq x y z
N HIS A 1 18.86 16.23 -21.49
CA HIS A 1 19.12 15.31 -20.38
C HIS A 1 18.32 15.75 -19.17
N ALA A 2 17.18 15.12 -18.88
CA ALA A 2 16.47 15.32 -17.63
C ALA A 2 17.14 14.45 -16.56
N ALA A 3 18.22 14.95 -15.96
CA ALA A 3 18.90 14.25 -14.87
C ALA A 3 18.24 14.68 -13.56
N LEU A 4 17.66 13.70 -12.85
CA LEU A 4 17.26 13.85 -11.45
C LEU A 4 18.49 14.35 -10.65
N ARG A 5 18.32 15.36 -9.79
CA ARG A 5 19.41 16.10 -9.11
C ARG A 5 20.28 15.30 -8.14
N GLY A 6 20.20 13.97 -8.16
CA GLY A 6 20.84 13.10 -7.16
C GLY A 6 20.07 13.00 -5.85
N ASP A 7 18.89 13.64 -5.75
CA ASP A 7 18.06 13.71 -4.54
C ASP A 7 17.11 12.51 -4.39
N LEU A 8 17.50 11.32 -4.87
CA LEU A 8 16.69 10.12 -4.65
C LEU A 8 16.77 9.71 -3.17
N PRO A 9 15.64 9.33 -2.54
CA PRO A 9 15.66 8.87 -1.15
C PRO A 9 16.51 7.60 -1.02
N ASP A 10 17.26 7.51 0.07
CA ASP A 10 18.02 6.31 0.41
C ASP A 10 17.06 5.10 0.50
N PRO A 11 17.23 4.04 -0.31
CA PRO A 11 16.35 2.88 -0.28
C PRO A 11 16.24 2.21 1.08
N SER A 12 17.25 2.34 1.95
CA SER A 12 17.24 1.78 3.31
C SER A 12 16.23 2.47 4.24
N HIS A 13 15.76 3.67 3.90
CA HIS A 13 14.70 4.38 4.64
C HIS A 13 13.29 4.02 4.15
N GLY A 14 13.18 3.18 3.12
CA GLY A 14 11.91 2.74 2.57
C GLY A 14 11.34 1.55 3.34
N VAL A 15 10.04 1.57 3.61
CA VAL A 15 9.32 0.46 4.23
C VAL A 15 8.72 -0.45 3.15
N PRO A 16 9.08 -1.74 3.08
CA PRO A 16 8.55 -2.62 2.04
C PRO A 16 7.07 -2.93 2.26
N LEU A 17 6.30 -2.94 1.17
CA LEU A 17 4.90 -3.37 1.12
C LEU A 17 4.81 -4.80 0.58
N THR A 18 4.32 -5.71 1.41
CA THR A 18 4.05 -7.10 1.05
C THR A 18 2.55 -7.33 0.91
N ILE A 19 2.14 -8.03 -0.14
CA ILE A 19 0.75 -8.41 -0.36
C ILE A 19 0.54 -9.83 0.20
N ARG A 20 -0.45 -10.00 1.06
CA ARG A 20 -0.88 -11.28 1.65
C ARG A 20 -2.35 -11.54 1.35
N SER A 21 -2.69 -11.56 0.06
CA SER A 21 -4.02 -11.90 -0.44
C SER A 21 -3.93 -12.26 -1.92
N ASP A 22 -4.64 -13.31 -2.34
CA ASP A 22 -4.80 -13.70 -3.75
C ASP A 22 -5.86 -12.84 -4.48
N LEU A 23 -6.65 -12.09 -3.72
CA LEU A 23 -7.65 -11.15 -4.24
C LEU A 23 -7.00 -9.86 -4.78
N ILE A 24 -5.78 -9.55 -4.35
CA ILE A 24 -5.04 -8.36 -4.78
C ILE A 24 -4.10 -8.75 -5.92
N ARG A 25 -4.32 -8.17 -7.11
CA ARG A 25 -3.50 -8.42 -8.30
C ARG A 25 -2.13 -7.74 -8.19
N TYR A 26 -2.14 -6.49 -7.75
CA TYR A 26 -0.94 -5.72 -7.45
C TYR A 26 -1.29 -4.51 -6.57
N ALA A 27 -0.30 -4.03 -5.83
CA ALA A 27 -0.36 -2.80 -5.06
C ALA A 27 0.93 -2.00 -5.29
N LEU A 28 0.79 -0.67 -5.38
CA LEU A 28 1.86 0.27 -5.63
C LEU A 28 1.73 1.46 -4.67
N PRO A 29 2.84 2.03 -4.20
CA PRO A 29 4.22 1.60 -4.43
C PRO A 29 4.60 0.36 -3.60
N GLN A 30 5.63 -0.37 -4.03
CA GLN A 30 6.14 -1.56 -3.33
C GLN A 30 7.08 -1.23 -2.17
N VAL A 31 7.61 0.00 -2.14
CA VAL A 31 8.44 0.55 -1.07
C VAL A 31 7.85 1.91 -0.72
N ILE A 32 7.55 2.12 0.56
CA ILE A 32 6.89 3.31 1.07
C ILE A 32 7.93 4.23 1.73
N PHE A 33 7.96 5.48 1.29
CA PHE A 33 8.72 6.53 1.97
C PHE A 33 7.74 7.53 2.57
N THR A 34 7.85 7.80 3.87
CA THR A 34 6.95 8.73 4.59
C THR A 34 7.58 10.07 4.88
N ASP A 35 8.90 10.09 5.15
CA ASP A 35 9.61 11.28 5.64
C ASP A 35 10.74 11.73 4.70
N CYS A 36 10.42 11.89 3.41
CA CYS A 36 11.36 12.43 2.42
C CYS A 36 10.65 13.24 1.32
N PRO A 37 11.39 14.05 0.53
CA PRO A 37 10.88 14.60 -0.71
C PRO A 37 10.39 13.47 -1.63
N GLY A 38 9.14 13.53 -2.08
CA GLY A 38 8.50 12.45 -2.82
C GLY A 38 7.77 11.41 -1.95
N ARG A 39 7.51 11.73 -0.68
CA ARG A 39 6.70 10.89 0.23
C ARG A 39 5.41 10.39 -0.43
N HIS A 40 5.04 9.17 -0.10
CA HIS A 40 3.83 8.55 -0.60
C HIS A 40 2.66 8.79 0.34
N GLU A 41 1.54 9.24 -0.21
CA GLU A 41 0.34 9.56 0.58
C GLU A 41 -0.72 8.46 0.49
N GLN A 42 -0.58 7.53 -0.46
CA GLN A 42 -1.56 6.49 -0.71
C GLN A 42 -0.92 5.27 -1.38
N ILE A 43 -1.54 4.11 -1.13
CA ILE A 43 -1.33 2.88 -1.89
C ILE A 43 -2.44 2.78 -2.94
N GLN A 44 -2.05 2.58 -4.19
CA GLN A 44 -2.95 2.25 -5.30
C GLN A 44 -2.93 0.76 -5.55
N MET A 45 -4.09 0.15 -5.79
CA MET A 45 -4.16 -1.29 -6.05
C MET A 45 -5.26 -1.65 -7.04
N ARG A 46 -5.15 -2.89 -7.55
CA ARG A 46 -6.19 -3.55 -8.33
C ARG A 46 -6.44 -4.95 -7.80
N VAL A 47 -7.68 -5.39 -7.95
CA VAL A 47 -8.14 -6.72 -7.53
C VAL A 47 -8.16 -7.68 -8.71
N THR A 48 -8.13 -8.99 -8.42
CA THR A 48 -8.12 -10.05 -9.45
C THR A 48 -9.51 -10.37 -9.98
N ARG A 49 -10.54 -10.18 -9.16
CA ARG A 49 -11.96 -10.45 -9.44
C ARG A 49 -12.85 -9.45 -8.68
N PRO A 50 -14.16 -9.33 -9.02
CA PRO A 50 -15.09 -8.56 -8.19
C PRO A 50 -15.02 -9.00 -6.73
N VAL A 51 -14.96 -8.03 -5.81
CA VAL A 51 -14.77 -8.28 -4.37
C VAL A 51 -15.57 -7.28 -3.54
N HIS A 52 -16.22 -7.79 -2.49
CA HIS A 52 -16.82 -7.02 -1.42
C HIS A 52 -16.19 -7.49 -0.10
N GLY A 53 -15.55 -6.59 0.63
CA GLY A 53 -14.73 -7.03 1.75
C GLY A 53 -14.10 -5.93 2.57
N ILE A 54 -13.09 -6.32 3.35
CA ILE A 54 -12.27 -5.44 4.19
C ILE A 54 -10.83 -5.50 3.71
N LEU A 55 -10.30 -4.33 3.36
CA LEU A 55 -8.91 -4.11 3.03
C LEU A 55 -8.20 -3.56 4.26
N SER A 56 -7.11 -4.21 4.67
CA SER A 56 -6.38 -3.88 5.88
C SER A 56 -4.90 -3.73 5.62
N LEU A 57 -4.32 -2.67 6.19
CA LEU A 57 -2.88 -2.45 6.23
C LEU A 57 -2.38 -2.77 7.63
N HIS A 58 -1.46 -3.71 7.70
CA HIS A 58 -0.82 -4.14 8.92
C HIS A 58 0.61 -3.64 8.98
N GLN A 59 1.08 -3.36 10.19
CA GLN A 59 2.47 -3.13 10.50
C GLN A 59 2.80 -3.95 11.75
N GLY A 60 3.57 -5.03 11.56
CA GLY A 60 3.70 -6.07 12.58
C GLY A 60 2.34 -6.69 12.96
N PRO A 61 2.01 -6.81 14.27
CA PRO A 61 0.74 -7.37 14.72
C PRO A 61 -0.43 -6.38 14.66
N MET A 62 -0.18 -5.10 14.35
CA MET A 62 -1.18 -4.03 14.43
C MET A 62 -1.79 -3.73 13.07
N VAL A 63 -3.12 -3.57 13.02
CA VAL A 63 -3.82 -2.95 11.88
C VAL A 63 -3.70 -1.43 12.03
N ILE A 64 -3.01 -0.79 11.09
CA ILE A 64 -2.77 0.66 11.10
C ILE A 64 -3.75 1.44 10.21
N ALA A 65 -4.38 0.76 9.25
CA ALA A 65 -5.48 1.29 8.46
C ALA A 65 -6.39 0.15 8.01
N SER A 66 -7.69 0.42 7.90
CA SER A 66 -8.66 -0.54 7.37
C SER A 66 -9.82 0.19 6.71
N HIS A 67 -10.36 -0.37 5.63
CA HIS A 67 -11.56 0.16 5.00
C HIS A 67 -12.38 -0.91 4.29
N ARG A 68 -13.69 -0.66 4.21
CA ARG A 68 -14.58 -1.44 3.35
C ARG A 68 -14.25 -1.18 1.89
N ILE A 69 -14.39 -2.21 1.09
CA ILE A 69 -14.15 -2.19 -0.36
C ILE A 69 -15.30 -2.91 -1.05
N ASP A 70 -15.77 -2.30 -2.13
CA ASP A 70 -16.61 -2.89 -3.18
C ASP A 70 -15.95 -2.48 -4.50
N ALA A 71 -15.33 -3.44 -5.20
CA ALA A 71 -14.53 -3.14 -6.37
C ALA A 71 -14.59 -4.22 -7.44
N LEU A 72 -14.51 -3.75 -8.69
CA LEU A 72 -14.33 -4.56 -9.88
C LEU A 72 -12.84 -4.55 -10.30
N PRO A 73 -12.34 -5.59 -11.01
CA PRO A 73 -10.93 -5.73 -11.39
C PRO A 73 -10.33 -4.53 -12.14
N GLU A 74 -11.13 -3.88 -12.99
CA GLU A 74 -10.70 -2.74 -13.81
C GLU A 74 -10.53 -1.45 -13.00
N ARG A 75 -11.17 -1.36 -11.81
CA ARG A 75 -11.18 -0.15 -10.98
C ARG A 75 -9.88 0.00 -10.21
N ARG A 76 -9.37 1.24 -10.17
CA ARG A 76 -8.26 1.62 -9.30
C ARG A 76 -8.81 1.90 -7.91
N ILE A 77 -8.30 1.17 -6.93
CA ILE A 77 -8.59 1.40 -5.51
C ILE A 77 -7.43 2.18 -4.90
N THR A 78 -7.74 3.13 -4.04
CA THR A 78 -6.75 3.94 -3.30
C THR A 78 -6.97 3.80 -1.81
N MET A 79 -5.91 3.53 -1.07
CA MET A 79 -5.92 3.50 0.39
C MET A 79 -4.95 4.58 0.90
N PRO A 80 -5.39 5.54 1.72
CA PRO A 80 -4.50 6.54 2.28
C PRO A 80 -3.49 5.89 3.23
N LEU A 81 -2.24 6.36 3.19
CA LEU A 81 -1.20 5.94 4.12
C LEU A 81 -1.30 6.75 5.42
N PRO A 82 -1.20 6.10 6.59
CA PRO A 82 -1.02 6.82 7.85
C PRO A 82 0.25 7.68 7.82
N LYS A 83 0.19 8.87 8.44
CA LYS A 83 1.32 9.81 8.45
C LYS A 83 2.54 9.29 9.19
N ASN A 84 2.33 8.49 10.22
CA ASN A 84 3.38 7.98 11.08
C ASN A 84 3.44 6.46 10.89
N LEU A 85 4.45 5.99 10.17
CA LEU A 85 4.76 4.57 10.05
C LEU A 85 5.94 4.23 10.95
N LEU A 86 5.92 3.02 11.50
CA LEU A 86 7.07 2.41 12.15
C LEU A 86 8.05 1.89 11.07
N PRO A 87 9.30 1.54 11.43
CA PRO A 87 10.25 0.95 10.49
C PRO A 87 9.95 -0.53 10.15
N ASP A 88 8.84 -1.10 10.63
CA ASP A 88 8.44 -2.47 10.34
C ASP A 88 7.79 -2.62 8.95
N PRO A 89 7.97 -3.78 8.27
CA PRO A 89 7.34 -4.06 7.00
C PRO A 89 5.81 -3.89 7.04
N LEU A 90 5.26 -3.39 5.93
CA LEU A 90 3.83 -3.26 5.73
C LEU A 90 3.29 -4.54 5.09
N ILE A 91 2.15 -5.00 5.59
CA ILE A 91 1.43 -6.14 5.02
C ILE A 91 0.02 -5.69 4.63
N LEU A 92 -0.31 -5.84 3.35
CA LEU A 92 -1.63 -5.56 2.81
C LEU A 92 -2.43 -6.86 2.69
N THR A 93 -3.59 -6.90 3.31
CA THR A 93 -4.53 -8.03 3.29
C THR A 93 -5.88 -7.57 2.77
N LEU A 94 -6.62 -8.50 2.15
CA LEU A 94 -7.99 -8.29 1.71
C LEU A 94 -8.77 -9.56 2.01
N GLU A 95 -9.83 -9.41 2.81
CA GLU A 95 -10.74 -10.47 3.22
C GLU A 95 -12.13 -10.20 2.67
N GLU A 96 -12.77 -11.22 2.10
CA GLU A 96 -14.15 -11.12 1.62
C GLU A 96 -15.15 -11.19 2.77
N THR A 97 -16.15 -10.32 2.70
CA THR A 97 -17.33 -10.41 3.58
C THR A 97 -18.42 -11.15 2.82
N ALA A 98 -18.91 -12.24 3.41
CA ALA A 98 -20.02 -13.03 2.90
C ALA A 98 -21.35 -12.25 2.84
#